data_AF-A0A0Q6T6Y1-F1
#
_entry.id   AF-A0A0Q6T6Y1-F1
#
_cell.length_a   1.000
_cell.length_b   1.000
_cell.length_c   1.000
_cell.angle_alpha   90.00
_cell.angle_beta   90.00
_cell.angle_gamma   90.00
#
_symmetry.space_group_name_H-M   'P 1'
#
loop_
_entity.id
_entity.type
_entity.pdbx_description
1 polymer ?
#
loop_
_entity_poly.entity_id
_entity_poly.type
_entity_poly.pdbx_seq_one_letter_code
_entity_poly.pdbx_strand_id
1 'polypeptide(L)'
;MPRNQSKATADPAFFDLGLCGPQRSDLAGRDDLCGMFRTPTLRNVALTAPYFHNARFATLEDVVAFYATRDLDPARWYPTVNGQVQAYNDLPALYRGNVHQGAPFRRAGQPPALTVQDVSDVVAFLRTLSDGFTTAPAAQ
;
A
#
# COMPACT_ATOMS: atom_id res chain seq x y z
N MET A 1 1.21 -0.12 -5.41
CA MET A 1 0.24 0.83 -4.82
C MET A 1 -0.09 1.90 -5.86
N PRO A 2 -1.21 2.62 -5.73
CA PRO A 2 -1.58 3.64 -6.71
C PRO A 2 -0.73 4.91 -6.59
N ARG A 3 -0.48 5.57 -7.73
CA ARG A 3 0.19 6.87 -7.81
C ARG A 3 -0.59 7.94 -7.05
N ASN A 4 0.10 8.77 -6.28
CA ASN A 4 -0.52 9.88 -5.54
C ASN A 4 -0.68 11.14 -6.42
N GLN A 5 -1.13 12.25 -5.81
CA GLN A 5 -1.32 13.55 -6.48
C GLN A 5 -0.38 14.62 -5.92
N SER A 6 0.82 14.22 -5.49
CA SER A 6 1.82 15.16 -4.97
C SER A 6 2.43 16.04 -6.07
N LYS A 7 3.09 17.14 -5.68
CA LYS A 7 3.85 17.99 -6.61
C LYS A 7 4.91 17.22 -7.39
N ALA A 8 5.58 16.25 -6.76
CA ALA A 8 6.60 15.44 -7.43
C ALA A 8 5.99 14.58 -8.56
N THR A 9 4.83 13.97 -8.30
CA THR A 9 4.14 13.14 -9.29
C THR A 9 3.43 13.91 -10.39
N ALA A 10 3.40 15.25 -10.32
CA ALA A 10 2.94 16.10 -11.42
C ALA A 10 3.84 15.98 -12.66
N ASP A 11 5.11 15.62 -12.47
CA ASP A 11 5.96 15.11 -13.55
C ASP A 11 5.60 13.62 -13.78
N PRO A 12 5.07 13.25 -14.97
CA PRO A 12 4.75 11.86 -15.27
C PRO A 12 5.99 10.94 -15.37
N ALA A 13 7.19 11.49 -15.55
CA ALA A 13 8.44 10.74 -15.58
C ALA A 13 9.00 10.45 -14.18
N PHE A 14 8.50 11.13 -13.14
CA PHE A 14 8.96 10.93 -11.77
C PHE A 14 8.42 9.63 -11.18
N PHE A 15 9.31 8.79 -10.66
CA PHE A 15 8.98 7.64 -9.83
C PHE A 15 9.93 7.58 -8.64
N ASP A 16 9.38 7.38 -7.44
CA ASP A 16 10.17 6.98 -6.28
C ASP A 16 10.41 5.47 -6.38
N LEU A 17 11.64 5.06 -6.70
CA LEU A 17 11.98 3.64 -6.85
C LEU A 17 12.45 3.01 -5.54
N GLY A 18 12.43 3.75 -4.43
CA GLY A 18 12.73 3.23 -3.11
C GLY A 18 14.17 2.78 -2.97
N LEU A 19 14.39 1.47 -2.84
CA LEU A 19 15.71 0.90 -2.49
C LEU A 19 16.75 1.05 -3.60
N CYS A 20 16.37 0.98 -4.88
CA CYS A 20 17.34 1.08 -5.98
C CYS A 20 17.76 2.52 -6.33
N GLY A 21 17.19 3.54 -5.66
CA GLY A 21 17.52 4.95 -5.87
C GLY A 21 16.41 5.73 -6.60
N PRO A 22 16.71 6.94 -7.14
CA PRO A 22 18.02 7.58 -7.20
C PRO A 22 18.46 8.29 -5.91
N GLN A 23 17.59 8.45 -4.90
CA GLN A 23 17.92 9.17 -3.66
C GLN A 23 18.91 8.41 -2.77
N ARG A 24 19.03 7.09 -2.97
CA ARG A 24 20.03 6.21 -2.37
C ARG A 24 20.95 5.66 -3.45
N SER A 25 22.24 5.53 -3.14
CA SER A 25 23.28 5.09 -4.07
C SER A 25 23.99 3.80 -3.64
N ASP A 26 23.85 3.38 -2.39
CA ASP A 26 24.45 2.16 -1.83
C ASP A 26 23.90 0.87 -2.46
N LEU A 27 22.72 0.95 -3.07
CA LEU A 27 22.06 -0.14 -3.80
C LEU A 27 21.86 0.19 -5.28
N ALA A 28 22.61 1.15 -5.82
CA ALA A 28 22.56 1.47 -7.24
C ALA A 28 22.90 0.23 -8.10
N GLY A 29 22.16 0.02 -9.19
CA GLY A 29 22.30 -1.14 -10.07
C GLY A 29 21.62 -2.43 -9.57
N ARG A 30 20.97 -2.40 -8.40
CA ARG A 30 20.09 -3.48 -7.93
C ARG A 30 18.67 -3.28 -8.45
N ASP A 31 18.49 -3.51 -9.74
CA ASP A 31 17.21 -3.35 -10.42
C ASP A 31 16.10 -4.24 -9.83
N ASP A 32 16.48 -5.37 -9.22
CA ASP A 32 15.57 -6.27 -8.48
C ASP A 32 14.97 -5.61 -7.22
N LEU A 33 15.59 -4.53 -6.72
CA LEU A 33 15.11 -3.76 -5.58
C LEU A 33 14.30 -2.51 -5.99
N CYS A 34 14.14 -2.23 -7.28
CA CYS A 34 13.34 -1.10 -7.72
C CYS A 34 11.85 -1.30 -7.40
N GLY A 35 11.26 -0.31 -6.73
CA GLY A 35 9.90 -0.37 -6.19
C GLY A 35 9.79 -1.01 -4.81
N MET A 36 10.90 -1.46 -4.22
CA MET A 36 10.92 -1.98 -2.86
C MET A 36 11.19 -0.87 -1.85
N PHE A 37 10.50 -0.94 -0.71
CA PHE A 37 10.63 0.00 0.40
C PHE A 37 10.83 -0.77 1.70
N ARG A 38 11.47 -0.13 2.67
CA ARG A 38 11.59 -0.70 4.01
C ARG A 38 10.20 -0.81 4.62
N THR A 39 9.86 -1.99 5.15
CA THR A 39 8.62 -2.19 5.91
C THR A 39 8.65 -1.31 7.17
N PRO A 40 7.67 -0.40 7.37
CA PRO A 40 7.60 0.42 8.57
C PRO A 40 7.15 -0.43 9.78
N THR A 41 7.40 0.10 10.99
CA THR A 41 6.80 -0.48 12.20
C THR A 41 5.30 -0.17 12.25
N LEU A 42 4.51 -1.00 12.91
CA LEU A 42 3.07 -0.77 13.10
C LEU A 42 2.71 -0.20 14.48
N ARG A 43 3.68 0.03 15.37
CA ARG A 43 3.43 0.77 16.62
C ARG A 43 3.02 2.20 16.28
N ASN A 44 2.00 2.70 16.97
CA ASN A 44 1.38 4.02 16.74
C ASN A 44 0.78 4.22 15.35
N VAL A 45 0.60 3.17 14.54
CA VAL A 45 0.14 3.33 13.14
C VAL A 45 -1.21 4.02 13.05
N ALA A 46 -2.12 3.84 14.01
CA ALA A 46 -3.42 4.51 14.02
C ALA A 46 -3.35 6.05 14.16
N LEU A 47 -2.17 6.60 14.49
CA LEU A 47 -1.94 8.03 14.73
C LEU A 47 -1.10 8.69 13.63
N THR A 48 -0.69 7.96 12.60
CA THR A 48 0.31 8.41 11.62
C THR A 48 -0.22 8.48 10.20
N ALA A 49 -1.53 8.66 10.02
CA ALA A 49 -2.08 8.98 8.71
C ALA A 49 -1.41 10.25 8.15
N PRO A 50 -1.22 10.37 6.82
CA PRO A 50 -1.57 9.40 5.78
C PRO A 50 -0.56 8.24 5.63
N TYR A 51 -0.98 7.17 4.95
CA TYR A 51 -0.30 5.87 4.91
C TYR A 51 0.42 5.57 3.58
N PHE A 52 1.32 4.58 3.65
CA PHE A 52 2.34 4.24 2.64
C PHE A 52 3.40 5.35 2.44
N HIS A 53 4.48 5.01 1.72
CA HIS A 53 5.59 5.96 1.53
C HIS A 53 5.18 7.20 0.72
N ASN A 54 4.14 7.08 -0.10
CA ASN A 54 3.61 8.17 -0.92
C ASN A 54 2.34 8.80 -0.35
N ALA A 55 1.97 8.52 0.91
CA ALA A 55 0.78 9.11 1.55
C ALA A 55 -0.54 8.87 0.77
N ARG A 56 -0.65 7.75 0.02
CA ARG A 56 -1.79 7.52 -0.88
C ARG A 56 -3.11 7.29 -0.15
N PHE A 57 -3.10 6.72 1.05
CA PHE A 57 -4.34 6.40 1.78
C PHE A 57 -4.46 7.22 3.05
N ALA A 58 -5.67 7.71 3.32
CA ALA A 58 -5.96 8.51 4.51
C ALA A 58 -6.37 7.65 5.72
N THR A 59 -6.84 6.41 5.49
CA THR A 59 -7.43 5.55 6.53
C THR A 59 -6.73 4.20 6.61
N LEU A 60 -6.74 3.58 7.80
CA LEU A 60 -6.21 2.21 7.96
C LEU A 60 -7.11 1.20 7.24
N GLU A 61 -8.40 1.48 7.18
CA GLU A 61 -9.39 0.71 6.46
C GLU A 61 -9.01 0.58 4.97
N ASP A 62 -8.63 1.67 4.32
CA ASP A 62 -8.14 1.64 2.92
C ASP A 62 -6.83 0.85 2.78
N VAL A 63 -5.92 0.99 3.74
CA VAL A 63 -4.64 0.24 3.73
C VAL A 63 -4.90 -1.26 3.79
N VAL A 64 -5.69 -1.72 4.74
CA VAL A 64 -5.97 -3.15 4.94
C VAL A 64 -6.82 -3.69 3.79
N ALA A 65 -7.83 -2.93 3.33
CA ALA A 65 -8.63 -3.30 2.17
C ALA A 65 -7.79 -3.36 0.88
N PHE A 66 -6.78 -2.50 0.72
CA PHE A 66 -5.84 -2.56 -0.39
C PHE A 66 -5.10 -3.90 -0.38
N TYR A 67 -4.55 -4.34 0.75
CA TYR A 67 -3.93 -5.67 0.84
C TYR A 67 -4.92 -6.81 0.51
N ALA A 68 -6.17 -6.69 0.93
CA ALA A 68 -7.19 -7.71 0.71
C ALA A 68 -7.64 -7.83 -0.76
N THR A 69 -7.65 -6.72 -1.51
CA THR A 69 -8.37 -6.64 -2.79
C THR A 69 -7.55 -6.10 -3.96
N ARG A 70 -6.29 -5.67 -3.78
CA ARG A 70 -5.44 -5.08 -4.84
C ARG A 70 -5.49 -5.83 -6.17
N ASP A 71 -5.41 -7.16 -6.11
CA ASP A 71 -5.30 -8.03 -7.30
C ASP A 71 -6.62 -8.69 -7.69
N LEU A 72 -7.61 -8.67 -6.78
CA LEU A 72 -8.96 -9.18 -7.04
C LEU A 72 -9.83 -8.11 -7.72
N ASP A 73 -9.65 -6.85 -7.33
CA ASP A 73 -10.34 -5.69 -7.87
C ASP A 73 -9.35 -4.53 -8.05
N PRO A 74 -8.46 -4.61 -9.05
CA PRO A 74 -7.49 -3.55 -9.30
C PRO A 74 -8.17 -2.24 -9.74
N ALA A 75 -9.37 -2.29 -10.35
CA ALA A 75 -10.09 -1.11 -10.79
C ALA A 75 -10.54 -0.21 -9.63
N ARG A 76 -10.74 -0.78 -8.43
CA ARG A 76 -10.99 -0.02 -7.20
C ARG A 76 -9.81 0.87 -6.79
N TRP A 77 -8.59 0.44 -7.06
CA TRP A 77 -7.37 1.07 -6.52
C TRP A 77 -6.63 1.91 -7.55
N TYR A 78 -6.63 1.48 -8.80
CA TYR A 78 -5.87 2.07 -9.89
C TYR A 78 -6.80 2.77 -10.90
N PRO A 79 -6.36 3.88 -11.53
CA PRO A 79 -7.19 4.55 -12.51
C PRO A 79 -7.38 3.69 -13.75
N THR A 80 -8.57 3.79 -14.35
CA THR A 80 -8.85 3.23 -15.68
C THR A 80 -8.61 4.31 -16.72
N VAL A 81 -7.75 4.02 -17.70
CA VAL A 81 -7.42 4.91 -18.81
C VAL A 81 -7.69 4.17 -20.11
N ASN A 82 -8.49 4.75 -21.01
CA ASN A 82 -8.90 4.13 -22.28
C ASN A 82 -9.46 2.69 -22.10
N GLY A 83 -10.27 2.49 -21.07
CA GLY A 83 -10.87 1.20 -20.74
C GLY A 83 -9.91 0.17 -20.13
N GLN A 84 -8.65 0.55 -19.86
CA GLN A 84 -7.64 -0.34 -19.27
C GLN A 84 -7.26 0.12 -17.86
N VAL A 85 -7.36 -0.78 -16.89
CA VAL A 85 -6.91 -0.54 -15.51
C VAL A 85 -5.40 -0.41 -15.49
N GLN A 86 -4.89 0.72 -15.01
CA GLN A 86 -3.46 1.00 -14.93
C GLN A 86 -2.86 0.41 -13.64
N ALA A 87 -2.89 -0.91 -13.50
CA ALA A 87 -2.34 -1.59 -12.34
C ALA A 87 -0.86 -1.25 -12.12
N TYR A 88 -0.49 -0.99 -10.87
CA TYR A 88 0.87 -0.62 -10.47
C TYR A 88 1.39 0.66 -11.15
N ASN A 89 0.51 1.66 -11.34
CA ASN A 89 0.85 2.92 -12.03
C ASN A 89 1.86 3.83 -11.30
N ASP A 90 2.29 3.50 -10.09
CA ASP A 90 3.38 4.21 -9.40
C ASP A 90 4.75 3.51 -9.52
N LEU A 91 4.91 2.67 -10.53
CA LEU A 91 6.15 1.97 -10.84
C LEU A 91 6.32 1.87 -12.37
N PRO A 92 7.52 2.19 -12.92
CA PRO A 92 7.79 2.00 -14.35
C PRO A 92 7.51 0.56 -14.79
N ALA A 93 7.03 0.40 -16.02
CA ALA A 93 6.65 -0.91 -16.57
C ALA A 93 7.77 -1.95 -16.47
N LEU A 94 9.02 -1.53 -16.66
CA LEU A 94 10.22 -2.35 -16.54
C LEU A 94 10.34 -3.06 -15.18
N TYR A 95 9.90 -2.42 -14.09
CA TYR A 95 10.07 -2.93 -12.72
C TYR A 95 8.81 -3.55 -12.13
N ARG A 96 7.69 -3.61 -12.87
CA ARG A 96 6.43 -4.19 -12.36
C ARG A 96 6.57 -5.68 -12.03
N GLY A 97 7.55 -6.38 -12.60
CA GLY A 97 7.91 -7.75 -12.23
C GLY A 97 8.39 -7.91 -10.78
N ASN A 98 8.87 -6.83 -10.15
CA ASN A 98 9.35 -6.85 -8.77
C ASN A 98 8.20 -6.80 -7.73
N VAL A 99 6.96 -6.58 -8.16
CA VAL A 99 5.83 -6.46 -7.24
C VAL A 99 5.51 -7.81 -6.61
N HIS A 100 5.51 -7.88 -5.28
CA HIS A 100 5.16 -9.09 -4.54
C HIS A 100 3.74 -9.58 -4.86
N GLN A 101 3.65 -10.86 -5.26
CA GLN A 101 2.41 -11.56 -5.63
C GLN A 101 2.02 -12.68 -4.64
N GLY A 102 2.78 -12.87 -3.56
CA GLY A 102 2.48 -13.87 -2.53
C GLY A 102 1.36 -13.44 -1.59
N ALA A 103 1.02 -14.29 -0.62
CA ALA A 103 0.00 -13.98 0.38
C ALA A 103 0.26 -12.61 1.06
N PRO A 104 -0.77 -11.79 1.35
CA PRO A 104 -2.21 -12.09 1.23
C PRO A 104 -2.81 -11.85 -0.16
N PHE A 105 -2.00 -11.49 -1.17
CA PHE A 105 -2.50 -11.21 -2.50
C PHE A 105 -3.01 -12.48 -3.19
N ARG A 106 -4.18 -12.37 -3.82
CA ARG A 106 -4.90 -13.47 -4.47
C ARG A 106 -5.08 -13.17 -5.94
N ARG A 107 -5.06 -14.22 -6.77
CA ARG A 107 -5.33 -14.08 -8.21
C ARG A 107 -6.82 -13.96 -8.46
N ALA A 108 -7.19 -13.31 -9.56
CA ALA A 108 -8.56 -13.24 -10.02
C ALA A 108 -9.22 -14.64 -10.05
N GLY A 109 -10.45 -14.72 -9.54
CA GLY A 109 -11.21 -15.97 -9.39
C GLY A 109 -10.98 -16.72 -8.07
N GLN A 110 -10.03 -16.30 -7.23
CA GLN A 110 -9.91 -16.81 -5.86
C GLN A 110 -10.78 -15.99 -4.90
N PRO A 111 -11.27 -16.58 -3.80
CA PRO A 111 -11.93 -15.80 -2.76
C PRO A 111 -10.96 -14.79 -2.12
N PRO A 112 -11.46 -13.65 -1.61
CA PRO A 112 -10.67 -12.72 -0.82
C PRO A 112 -9.94 -13.41 0.33
N ALA A 113 -8.68 -13.03 0.56
CA ALA A 113 -7.94 -13.52 1.72
C ALA A 113 -8.49 -12.99 3.04
N LEU A 114 -9.14 -11.82 2.99
CA LEU A 114 -9.78 -11.14 4.12
C LEU A 114 -11.18 -10.71 3.69
N THR A 115 -12.17 -11.01 4.53
CA THR A 115 -13.53 -10.47 4.42
C THR A 115 -13.57 -9.01 4.89
N VAL A 116 -14.71 -8.34 4.69
CA VAL A 116 -14.93 -6.98 5.23
C VAL A 116 -14.84 -6.97 6.76
N GLN A 117 -15.32 -8.03 7.42
CA GLN A 117 -15.20 -8.16 8.88
C GLN A 117 -13.74 -8.32 9.29
N ASP A 118 -12.97 -9.16 8.60
CA ASP A 118 -11.54 -9.33 8.88
C ASP A 118 -10.78 -7.99 8.73
N VAL A 119 -11.13 -7.18 7.73
CA VAL A 119 -10.57 -5.83 7.56
C VAL A 119 -10.86 -4.98 8.81
N SER A 120 -12.11 -4.95 9.28
CA SER A 120 -12.51 -4.21 10.49
C SER A 120 -11.76 -4.71 11.73
N ASP A 121 -11.64 -6.02 11.89
CA ASP A 121 -11.00 -6.64 13.06
C ASP A 121 -9.49 -6.38 13.07
N VAL A 122 -8.84 -6.44 11.92
CA VAL A 122 -7.43 -6.05 11.78
C VAL A 122 -7.25 -4.58 12.12
N VAL A 123 -8.11 -3.68 11.62
CA VAL A 123 -8.03 -2.25 11.96
C VAL A 123 -8.23 -2.02 13.46
N ALA A 124 -9.20 -2.70 14.08
CA ALA A 124 -9.42 -2.64 15.52
C ALA A 124 -8.17 -3.10 16.29
N PHE A 125 -7.54 -4.21 15.87
CA PHE A 125 -6.27 -4.66 16.44
C PHE A 125 -5.15 -3.63 16.25
N LEU A 126 -4.99 -3.04 15.07
CA LEU A 126 -3.94 -2.04 14.80
C LEU A 126 -4.09 -0.79 15.69
N ARG A 127 -5.32 -0.41 16.05
CA ARG A 127 -5.56 0.70 17.00
C ARG A 127 -4.99 0.40 18.40
N THR A 128 -4.98 -0.87 18.82
CA THR A 128 -4.41 -1.29 20.10
C THR A 128 -2.88 -1.13 20.17
N LEU A 129 -2.21 -0.98 19.02
CA LEU A 129 -0.76 -0.79 18.93
C LEU A 129 -0.33 0.66 19.20
N SER A 130 -1.26 1.52 19.62
CA SER A 130 -0.98 2.91 19.98
C SER A 130 -0.49 2.99 21.42
N ASP A 131 0.58 3.74 21.66
CA ASP A 131 1.11 3.98 22.99
C ASP A 131 0.03 4.70 23.84
N GLY A 132 -0.18 4.21 25.06
CA GLY A 132 -1.24 4.71 25.94
C GLY A 132 -2.65 4.27 25.55
N PHE A 133 -2.81 3.29 24.66
CA PHE A 133 -4.12 2.74 24.31
C PHE A 133 -4.85 2.25 25.56
N THR A 134 -6.01 2.85 25.83
CA THR A 134 -6.97 2.39 26.82
C THR A 134 -8.20 1.89 26.10
N THR A 135 -8.69 0.70 26.46
CA THR A 135 -10.07 0.35 26.13
C THR A 135 -10.97 1.36 26.84
N ALA A 136 -11.87 2.04 26.13
CA ALA A 136 -12.91 2.82 26.80
C ALA A 136 -13.56 1.94 27.89
N PRO A 137 -13.90 2.47 29.08
CA PRO A 137 -14.64 1.68 30.06
C PRO A 137 -15.90 1.17 29.38
N ALA A 138 -16.23 -0.11 29.55
CA ALA A 138 -17.52 -0.63 29.11
C ALA A 138 -18.61 0.26 29.70
N ALA A 139 -19.47 0.82 28.85
CA ALA A 139 -20.67 1.50 29.32
C ALA A 139 -21.47 0.50 30.17
N GLN A 140 -21.62 0.81 31.46
CA GLN A 140 -22.48 0.08 32.38
C GLN A 140 -23.95 0.40 32.09
#